data_AF-A0A1E4GYW5-F1
#
_entry.id   AF-A0A1E4GYW5-F1
#
_cell.length_a   1.000
_cell.length_b   1.000
_cell.length_c   1.000
_cell.angle_alpha   90.00
_cell.angle_beta   90.00
_cell.angle_gamma   90.00
#
_symmetry.space_group_name_H-M   'P 1'
#
loop_
_entity.id
_entity.type
_entity.pdbx_description
1 polymer ?
#
loop_
_entity_poly.entity_id
_entity_poly.type
_entity_poly.pdbx_seq_one_letter_code
_entity_poly.pdbx_strand_id
1 'polypeptide(L)'
;MRRAIALAAALSILAGSAAAETWTKFHTMENGADISYDSDYTYKDSQTGRLIVMQALSKGTLGPSAPGKADSVGSVIALDCAKKNIISLANYRPNQPLDIKANWRSDTPKKAEGADNTALIASVCPHAEHAPVK
;
A
#
# COMPACT_ATOMS: atom_id res chain seq x y z
N MET A 1 59.71 -17.54 -10.58
CA MET A 1 58.53 -18.38 -10.91
C MET A 1 57.56 -18.31 -9.73
N ARG A 2 56.59 -17.38 -9.77
CA ARG A 2 55.15 -17.67 -10.00
C ARG A 2 54.60 -18.77 -9.09
N ARG A 3 53.95 -18.39 -7.98
CA ARG A 3 52.73 -19.05 -7.46
C ARG A 3 51.86 -18.00 -6.75
N ALA A 4 51.00 -17.37 -7.53
CA ALA A 4 49.72 -16.85 -7.05
C ALA A 4 48.70 -18.02 -6.99
N ILE A 5 47.49 -17.73 -6.49
CA ILE A 5 46.26 -18.56 -6.40
C ILE A 5 46.04 -19.08 -4.96
N ALA A 6 44.92 -18.86 -4.28
CA ALA A 6 43.74 -18.02 -4.53
C ALA A 6 42.97 -17.85 -3.21
N LEU A 7 42.49 -16.63 -2.96
CA LEU A 7 41.51 -16.34 -1.91
C LEU A 7 40.12 -16.61 -2.51
N ALA A 8 39.51 -17.75 -2.19
CA ALA A 8 38.15 -18.06 -2.61
C ALA A 8 37.17 -17.30 -1.70
N ALA A 9 36.70 -16.15 -2.17
CA ALA A 9 35.62 -15.41 -1.55
C ALA A 9 34.32 -16.21 -1.68
N ALA A 10 33.85 -16.79 -0.58
CA ALA A 10 32.48 -17.29 -0.46
C ALA A 10 31.54 -16.10 -0.25
N LEU A 11 31.22 -15.39 -1.34
CA LEU A 11 30.09 -14.46 -1.36
C LEU A 11 28.82 -15.29 -1.56
N SER A 12 28.25 -15.77 -0.46
CA SER A 12 26.88 -16.27 -0.44
C SER A 12 25.95 -15.09 -0.75
N ILE A 13 25.43 -15.09 -1.98
CA ILE A 13 24.41 -14.16 -2.46
C ILE A 13 23.17 -14.34 -1.58
N LEU A 14 22.91 -13.37 -0.71
CA LEU A 14 21.58 -13.16 -0.14
C LEU A 14 20.69 -12.67 -1.29
N ALA A 15 20.15 -13.61 -2.06
CA ALA A 15 19.06 -13.32 -2.98
C ALA A 15 17.85 -12.95 -2.12
N GLY A 16 17.66 -11.65 -1.88
CA GLY A 16 16.42 -11.13 -1.34
C GLY A 16 15.31 -11.49 -2.33
N SER A 17 14.50 -12.47 -1.98
CA SER A 17 13.25 -12.78 -2.67
C SER A 17 12.42 -11.50 -2.72
N ALA A 18 12.20 -10.96 -3.91
CA ALA A 18 11.14 -9.98 -4.13
C ALA A 18 9.82 -10.67 -3.77
N ALA A 19 9.32 -10.43 -2.57
CA ALA A 19 8.03 -10.96 -2.15
C ALA A 19 6.98 -10.46 -3.13
N ALA A 20 6.16 -11.37 -3.66
CA ALA A 20 5.03 -11.01 -4.47
C ALA A 20 4.05 -10.20 -3.61
N GLU A 21 3.59 -9.06 -4.12
CA GLU A 21 2.64 -8.19 -3.42
C GLU A 21 1.27 -8.88 -3.27
N THR A 22 0.66 -8.78 -2.09
CA THR A 22 -0.64 -9.42 -1.80
C THR A 22 -1.80 -8.43 -1.98
N TRP A 23 -2.32 -8.36 -3.21
CA TRP A 23 -3.44 -7.48 -3.55
C TRP A 23 -4.80 -8.17 -3.40
N THR A 24 -5.68 -7.59 -2.59
CA THR A 24 -7.06 -8.05 -2.40
C THR A 24 -8.05 -7.08 -3.05
N LYS A 25 -8.71 -7.50 -4.13
CA LYS A 25 -9.78 -6.74 -4.78
C LYS A 25 -10.96 -6.56 -3.84
N PHE A 26 -11.48 -5.34 -3.73
CA PHE A 26 -12.66 -5.04 -2.90
C PHE A 26 -13.76 -4.29 -3.64
N HIS A 27 -13.48 -3.67 -4.79
CA HIS A 27 -14.49 -2.93 -5.54
C HIS A 27 -14.20 -2.90 -7.04
N THR A 28 -15.25 -2.78 -7.85
CA THR A 28 -15.17 -2.41 -9.26
C THR A 28 -15.90 -1.09 -9.43
N MET A 29 -15.17 -0.05 -9.82
CA MET A 29 -15.69 1.29 -10.05
C MET A 29 -16.64 1.30 -11.26
N GLU A 30 -17.47 2.33 -11.34
CA GLU A 30 -18.40 2.53 -12.47
C GLU A 30 -17.71 2.55 -13.84
N ASN A 31 -16.48 3.07 -13.89
CA ASN A 31 -15.68 3.09 -15.12
C ASN A 31 -15.06 1.72 -15.48
N GLY A 32 -15.36 0.66 -14.74
CA GLY A 32 -14.84 -0.69 -14.93
C GLY A 32 -13.41 -0.92 -14.43
N ALA A 33 -12.82 0.04 -13.70
CA ALA A 33 -11.55 -0.18 -13.00
C ALA A 33 -11.79 -0.97 -11.71
N ASP A 34 -10.94 -1.95 -11.45
CA ASP A 34 -10.92 -2.64 -10.17
C ASP A 34 -10.04 -1.88 -9.18
N ILE A 35 -10.44 -1.85 -7.91
CA ILE A 35 -9.61 -1.36 -6.81
C ILE A 35 -9.30 -2.51 -5.86
N SER A 36 -8.03 -2.63 -5.52
CA SER A 36 -7.50 -3.60 -4.56
C SER A 36 -6.77 -2.88 -3.44
N TYR A 37 -6.62 -3.53 -2.29
CA TYR A 37 -5.72 -3.09 -1.22
C TYR A 37 -4.58 -4.08 -1.01
N ASP A 38 -3.43 -3.58 -0.55
CA ASP A 38 -2.28 -4.41 -0.18
C ASP A 38 -2.36 -4.80 1.29
N SER A 39 -2.53 -6.10 1.55
CA SER A 39 -2.58 -6.64 2.91
C SER A 39 -1.25 -6.52 3.63
N ASP A 40 -0.13 -6.64 2.90
CA ASP A 40 1.23 -6.59 3.48
C ASP A 40 1.63 -5.16 3.87
N TYR A 41 1.04 -4.16 3.19
CA TYR A 41 1.20 -2.75 3.54
C TYR A 41 0.24 -2.30 4.65
N THR A 42 -0.81 -3.05 4.98
CA THR A 42 -1.85 -2.59 5.91
C THR A 42 -1.37 -2.64 7.37
N TYR A 43 -1.45 -1.53 8.10
CA TYR A 43 -1.04 -1.44 9.51
C TYR A 43 -1.85 -0.41 10.30
N LYS A 44 -1.92 -0.54 11.62
CA LYS A 44 -2.51 0.45 12.52
C LYS A 44 -1.44 1.44 12.98
N ASP A 45 -1.66 2.72 12.74
CA ASP A 45 -0.77 3.78 13.22
C ASP A 45 -0.86 3.92 14.74
N SER A 46 0.27 3.79 15.43
CA SER A 46 0.39 3.82 16.88
C SER A 46 -0.04 5.14 17.52
N GLN A 47 0.12 6.27 16.81
CA GLN A 47 -0.19 7.60 17.34
C GLN A 47 -1.66 7.94 17.23
N THR A 48 -2.30 7.60 16.11
CA THR A 48 -3.69 7.99 15.82
C THR A 48 -4.69 6.86 15.96
N GLY A 49 -4.23 5.61 16.01
CA GLY A 49 -5.06 4.41 15.95
C GLY A 49 -5.70 4.17 14.58
N ARG A 50 -5.36 4.99 13.56
CA ARG A 50 -5.93 4.87 12.20
C ARG A 50 -5.31 3.69 11.47
N LEU A 51 -6.11 2.98 10.70
CA LEU A 51 -5.65 1.94 9.81
C LEU A 51 -5.08 2.58 8.53
N ILE A 52 -3.81 2.35 8.27
CA ILE A 52 -3.12 2.78 7.05
C ILE A 52 -3.24 1.67 6.03
N VAL A 53 -3.78 2.01 4.85
CA VAL A 53 -4.04 1.07 3.76
C VAL A 53 -3.48 1.64 2.47
N MET A 54 -2.76 0.81 1.71
CA MET A 54 -2.40 1.10 0.33
C MET A 54 -3.44 0.49 -0.60
N GLN A 55 -3.87 1.27 -1.58
CA GLN A 55 -4.80 0.85 -2.61
C GLN A 55 -4.20 1.04 -3.99
N ALA A 56 -4.53 0.15 -4.91
CA ALA A 56 -4.11 0.22 -6.30
C ALA A 56 -5.28 -0.02 -7.24
N LEU A 57 -5.24 0.65 -8.40
CA LEU A 57 -6.18 0.47 -9.49
C LEU A 57 -5.70 -0.59 -10.47
N SER A 58 -6.64 -1.30 -11.09
CA SER A 58 -6.36 -2.25 -12.17
C SER A 58 -7.35 -2.03 -13.30
N LYS A 59 -6.83 -1.76 -14.50
CA LYS A 59 -7.62 -1.58 -15.73
C LYS A 59 -6.72 -1.62 -16.96
N GLY A 60 -7.05 -2.47 -17.93
CA GLY A 60 -6.25 -2.62 -19.14
C GLY A 60 -4.83 -3.10 -18.80
N THR A 61 -3.82 -2.28 -19.09
CA THR A 61 -2.41 -2.56 -18.77
C THR A 61 -1.99 -2.11 -17.37
N LEU A 62 -2.89 -1.53 -16.59
CA LEU A 62 -2.65 -1.21 -15.18
C LEU A 62 -2.96 -2.44 -14.33
N GLY A 63 -2.00 -2.84 -13.49
CA GLY A 63 -2.19 -3.88 -12.48
C GLY A 63 -2.26 -3.25 -11.09
N PRO A 64 -2.85 -3.95 -10.10
CA PRO A 64 -2.66 -3.50 -8.74
C PRO A 64 -1.17 -3.70 -8.46
N SER A 65 -0.45 -2.59 -8.32
CA SER A 65 1.00 -2.56 -8.34
C SER A 65 1.50 -1.50 -7.38
N ALA A 66 2.55 -1.84 -6.63
CA ALA A 66 3.17 -0.93 -5.68
C ALA A 66 3.80 0.29 -6.39
N PRO A 67 4.04 1.40 -5.65
CA PRO A 67 4.66 2.60 -6.21
C PRO A 67 5.97 2.34 -6.96
N GLY A 68 6.16 3.04 -8.08
CA GLY A 68 7.39 3.01 -8.87
C GLY A 68 7.42 1.96 -9.99
N LYS A 69 6.38 1.12 -10.11
CA LYS A 69 6.23 0.24 -11.29
C LYS A 69 5.56 0.96 -12.46
N ALA A 70 5.84 0.51 -13.68
CA ALA A 70 5.33 1.09 -14.92
C ALA A 70 3.79 1.07 -15.04
N ASP A 71 3.15 0.11 -14.36
CA ASP A 71 1.71 -0.13 -14.32
C ASP A 71 1.05 0.34 -13.01
N SER A 72 1.83 0.99 -12.12
CA SER A 72 1.38 1.38 -10.79
C SER A 72 0.50 2.64 -10.81
N VAL A 73 -0.73 2.56 -10.31
CA VAL A 73 -1.57 3.73 -10.01
C VAL A 73 -2.33 3.45 -8.73
N GLY A 74 -2.21 4.34 -7.74
CA GLY A 74 -2.86 4.09 -6.46
C GLY A 74 -2.68 5.21 -5.43
N SER A 75 -3.05 4.90 -4.21
CA SER A 75 -3.04 5.84 -3.09
C SER A 75 -2.79 5.15 -1.76
N VAL A 76 -2.37 5.93 -0.78
CA VAL A 76 -2.31 5.51 0.63
C VAL A 76 -3.30 6.35 1.42
N ILE A 77 -4.13 5.68 2.22
CA ILE A 77 -5.22 6.29 2.98
C ILE A 77 -5.10 5.87 4.44
N ALA A 78 -5.33 6.81 5.36
CA ALA A 78 -5.51 6.54 6.77
C ALA A 78 -7.00 6.54 7.13
N LEU A 79 -7.50 5.44 7.67
CA LEU A 79 -8.91 5.23 8.01
C LEU A 79 -9.12 5.21 9.53
N ASP A 80 -10.13 5.93 10.00
CA ASP A 80 -10.72 5.72 11.31
C ASP A 80 -11.94 4.82 11.14
N CYS A 81 -11.79 3.54 11.45
CA CYS A 81 -12.86 2.54 11.29
C CYS A 81 -14.06 2.77 12.21
N ALA A 82 -13.84 3.38 13.39
CA ALA A 82 -14.93 3.68 14.32
C ALA A 82 -15.75 4.88 13.84
N LYS A 83 -15.07 5.95 13.38
CA LYS A 83 -15.73 7.20 12.94
C LYS A 83 -16.06 7.23 11.45
N LYS A 84 -15.64 6.21 10.69
CA LYS A 84 -15.82 6.10 9.23
C LYS A 84 -15.36 7.37 8.49
N ASN A 85 -14.15 7.83 8.82
CA ASN A 85 -13.52 8.95 8.15
C ASN A 85 -12.12 8.57 7.65
N ILE A 86 -11.64 9.31 6.66
CA ILE A 86 -10.38 9.05 5.97
C ILE A 86 -9.53 10.30 5.85
N ILE A 87 -8.22 10.09 5.75
CA ILE A 87 -7.23 11.10 5.33
C ILE A 87 -6.48 10.49 4.13
N SER A 88 -6.45 11.20 3.00
CA SER A 88 -5.61 10.82 1.87
C SER A 88 -4.17 11.23 2.17
N LEU A 89 -3.28 10.25 2.26
CA LEU A 89 -1.89 10.48 2.67
C LEU A 89 -1.00 10.79 1.48
N ALA A 90 -1.19 10.05 0.38
CA ALA A 90 -0.42 10.20 -0.84
C ALA A 90 -1.13 9.51 -2.01
N ASN A 91 -0.79 9.95 -3.21
CA ASN A 91 -1.10 9.24 -4.46
C ASN A 91 0.21 8.91 -5.17
N TYR A 92 0.25 7.80 -5.88
CA TYR A 92 1.41 7.38 -6.66
C TYR A 92 0.99 6.97 -8.08
N ARG A 93 1.95 7.07 -8.99
CA ARG A 93 1.85 6.67 -10.40
C ARG A 93 3.26 6.39 -10.94
N PRO A 94 3.46 5.86 -12.16
CA PRO A 94 4.78 5.34 -12.57
C PRO A 94 5.91 6.38 -12.49
N ASN A 95 5.61 7.64 -12.80
CA ASN A 95 6.57 8.75 -12.79
C ASN A 95 6.44 9.65 -11.55
N GLN A 96 5.76 9.19 -10.50
CA GLN A 96 5.57 9.94 -9.27
C GLN A 96 5.77 9.01 -8.06
N PRO A 97 6.83 9.22 -7.26
CA PRO A 97 7.07 8.40 -6.09
C PRO A 97 5.94 8.57 -5.06
N LEU A 98 5.81 7.58 -4.18
CA LEU A 98 4.96 7.69 -3.00
C LEU A 98 5.60 8.66 -2.01
N ASP A 99 4.95 9.81 -1.78
CA ASP A 99 5.39 10.84 -0.83
C ASP A 99 4.29 11.10 0.22
N ILE A 100 4.45 10.49 1.39
CA ILE A 100 3.53 10.68 2.53
C ILE A 100 4.05 11.83 3.38
N LYS A 101 3.28 12.91 3.46
CA LYS A 101 3.64 14.10 4.25
C LYS A 101 3.81 13.75 5.72
N ALA A 102 4.91 14.16 6.35
CA ALA A 102 5.19 13.87 7.76
C ALA A 102 4.10 14.36 8.73
N ASN A 103 3.40 15.46 8.38
CA ASN A 103 2.39 16.09 9.20
C ASN A 103 0.95 15.62 8.92
N TRP A 104 0.74 14.55 8.15
CA TRP A 104 -0.59 14.07 7.77
C TRP A 104 -1.54 13.83 8.95
N ARG A 105 -1.00 13.50 10.14
CA ARG A 105 -1.78 13.25 11.36
C ARG A 105 -2.53 14.50 11.86
N SER A 106 -2.11 15.68 11.43
CA SER A 106 -2.76 16.95 11.72
C SER A 106 -3.78 17.36 10.66
N ASP A 107 -3.88 16.62 9.54
CA ASP A 107 -4.84 16.93 8.49
C ASP A 107 -6.27 16.64 8.94
N THR A 108 -7.21 17.50 8.53
CA THR A 108 -8.62 17.35 8.83
C THR A 108 -9.20 16.12 8.11
N PRO A 109 -9.71 15.11 8.85
CA PRO A 109 -10.31 13.93 8.23
C PRO A 109 -11.59 14.29 7.47
N LYS A 110 -11.80 13.63 6.34
CA LYS A 110 -13.04 13.70 5.57
C LYS A 110 -13.90 12.48 5.87
N LYS A 111 -15.22 12.65 5.91
CA LYS A 111 -16.13 11.52 6.04
C LYS A 111 -15.99 10.60 4.82
N ALA A 112 -15.98 9.29 5.06
CA ALA A 112 -15.89 8.30 4.01
C ALA A 112 -17.26 8.14 3.34
N GLU A 113 -17.47 8.90 2.26
CA GLU A 113 -18.72 8.91 1.49
C GLU A 113 -18.49 8.40 0.07
N GLY A 114 -19.55 7.92 -0.58
CA GLY A 114 -19.50 7.29 -1.90
C GLY A 114 -19.26 5.78 -1.87
N ALA A 115 -19.52 5.13 -3.01
CA ALA A 115 -19.45 3.66 -3.14
C ALA A 115 -18.05 3.11 -2.84
N ASP A 116 -17.01 3.72 -3.42
CA ASP A 116 -15.62 3.25 -3.29
C ASP A 116 -15.14 3.28 -1.83
N ASN A 117 -15.37 4.39 -1.13
CA ASN A 117 -14.97 4.54 0.28
C ASN A 117 -15.78 3.64 1.22
N THR A 118 -17.06 3.42 0.90
CA THR A 118 -17.92 2.50 1.66
C THR A 118 -17.42 1.06 1.49
N ALA A 119 -17.10 0.66 0.25
CA ALA A 119 -16.55 -0.65 -0.06
C ALA A 119 -15.18 -0.87 0.61
N LEU A 120 -14.31 0.16 0.60
CA LEU A 120 -13.03 0.13 1.29
C LEU A 120 -13.22 -0.16 2.79
N ILE A 121 -14.02 0.66 3.48
CA ILE A 121 -14.27 0.49 4.92
C ILE A 121 -14.84 -0.90 5.21
N ALA A 122 -15.82 -1.35 4.44
CA ALA A 122 -16.43 -2.67 4.61
C ALA A 122 -15.41 -3.81 4.42
N SER A 123 -14.42 -3.61 3.57
CA SER A 123 -13.40 -4.62 3.29
C SER A 123 -12.27 -4.65 4.32
N VAL A 124 -11.78 -3.50 4.79
CA VAL A 124 -10.55 -3.46 5.63
C VAL A 124 -10.83 -3.37 7.13
N CYS A 125 -11.91 -2.68 7.53
CA CYS A 125 -12.18 -2.46 8.95
C CYS A 125 -12.49 -3.72 9.77
N PRO A 126 -13.12 -4.78 9.23
CA PRO A 126 -13.26 -6.05 9.94
C PRO A 126 -11.92 -6.69 10.36
N HIS A 127 -10.81 -6.33 9.70
CA HIS A 127 -9.48 -6.87 9.95
C HIS A 127 -8.58 -5.91 10.75
N ALA A 128 -9.07 -4.72 11.12
CA ALA A 128 -8.26 -3.67 11.74
C ALA A 128 -7.63 -4.08 13.09
N GLU A 129 -8.27 -4.96 13.85
CA GLU A 129 -7.75 -5.44 15.13
C GLU A 129 -6.62 -6.47 14.98
N HIS A 130 -6.49 -7.09 13.82
CA HIS A 130 -5.41 -8.04 13.51
C HIS A 130 -4.24 -7.36 12.78
N ALA A 131 -4.38 -6.09 12.40
CA ALA A 131 -3.33 -5.37 11.71
C ALA A 131 -2.14 -5.10 12.65
N PRO A 132 -0.90 -5.23 12.17
CA PRO A 132 0.27 -4.88 12.97
C PRO A 132 0.24 -3.39 13.34
N VAL A 133 0.73 -3.05 14.52
CA VAL A 133 0.85 -1.66 14.97
C VAL A 133 2.24 -1.13 14.60
N LYS A 134 2.31 0.04 13.96
CA LYS A 134 3.57 0.71 13.59
C LYS A 134 3.60 2.16 14.05
#